data_AF-A0A1L9S0Z3-F1
#
_entry.id   AF-A0A1L9S0Z3-F1
#
_cell.length_a   1.000
_cell.length_b   1.000
_cell.length_c   1.000
_cell.angle_alpha   90.00
_cell.angle_beta   90.00
_cell.angle_gamma   90.00
#
_symmetry.space_group_name_H-M   'P 1'
#
loop_
_entity.id
_entity.type
_entity.pdbx_description
1 polymer ?
#
loop_
_entity_poly.entity_id
_entity_poly.type
_entity_poly.pdbx_seq_one_letter_code
_entity_poly.pdbx_strand_id
1 'polypeptide(L)'
;MQPSPLSNSSCPSTKWQAAECSLGPIVRSFRATVQDRILPEETLDIWTQIEDIEEYGSLTLLPIWGSEKGVHRNPFFVIGPFSTLAIYTFLSSLFKGHVSVEFVDAKLVPTGPFVDRYASYDALYALTTGEIASCDTETVDKLSCSMDNVAAAMSKTFRGAPYVAPDFYWSNATMAEGRAFSKKMYTMVHWQWIVFPFCFWVIGMVTYIGMWKGRQDKVAWDVIVE
;
A
#
# COMPACT_ATOMS: atom_id res chain seq x y z
N MET A 1 -0.86 -1.71 -30.41
CA MET A 1 -2.28 -1.97 -30.71
C MET A 1 -3.05 -0.70 -30.44
N GLN A 2 -3.67 -0.13 -31.46
CA GLN A 2 -4.42 1.13 -31.40
C GLN A 2 -5.87 0.78 -31.04
N PRO A 3 -6.48 1.37 -30.01
CA PRO A 3 -7.86 1.06 -29.69
C PRO A 3 -8.78 1.80 -30.67
N SER A 4 -9.67 1.03 -31.31
CA SER A 4 -10.77 1.53 -32.13
C SER A 4 -11.78 2.30 -31.27
N PRO A 5 -12.43 3.36 -31.79
CA PRO A 5 -13.38 4.15 -31.04
C PRO A 5 -14.71 3.40 -30.92
N LEU A 6 -15.07 2.99 -29.71
CA LEU A 6 -16.41 2.47 -29.44
C LEU A 6 -17.42 3.63 -29.44
N SER A 7 -18.42 3.44 -30.28
CA SER A 7 -19.49 4.36 -30.65
C SER A 7 -20.37 4.80 -29.48
N ASN A 8 -20.75 6.07 -29.52
CA ASN A 8 -21.87 6.73 -28.84
C ASN A 8 -22.95 5.79 -28.27
N SER A 9 -22.87 5.51 -26.98
CA SER A 9 -24.03 5.31 -26.13
C SER A 9 -23.97 6.36 -25.01
N SER A 10 -25.02 7.15 -24.88
CA SER A 10 -25.17 8.14 -23.83
C SER A 10 -25.41 7.41 -22.49
N CYS A 11 -24.34 6.90 -21.90
CA CYS A 11 -24.34 6.48 -20.50
C CYS A 11 -24.23 7.75 -19.63
N PRO A 12 -25.07 7.91 -18.58
CA PRO A 12 -24.84 8.95 -17.58
C PRO A 12 -23.42 8.78 -17.03
N SER A 13 -22.70 9.88 -16.81
CA SER A 13 -21.31 9.85 -16.34
C SER A 13 -21.20 9.06 -15.05
N THR A 14 -20.77 7.80 -15.14
CA THR A 14 -20.54 6.97 -13.95
C THR A 14 -19.24 7.45 -13.31
N LYS A 15 -19.25 7.69 -12.00
CA LYS A 15 -18.02 8.01 -11.23
C LYS A 15 -16.95 6.93 -11.36
N TRP A 16 -17.37 5.71 -11.73
CA TRP A 16 -16.51 4.55 -11.88
C TRP A 16 -16.05 4.41 -13.32
N GLN A 17 -14.73 4.33 -13.51
CA GLN A 17 -14.10 4.03 -14.77
C GLN A 17 -13.41 2.67 -14.65
N ALA A 18 -13.77 1.74 -15.53
CA ALA A 18 -13.06 0.47 -15.64
C ALA A 18 -11.74 0.71 -16.38
N ALA A 19 -10.66 0.15 -15.84
CA ALA A 19 -9.34 0.20 -16.43
C ALA A 19 -8.77 -1.22 -16.52
N GLU A 20 -8.22 -1.55 -17.68
CA GLU A 20 -7.43 -2.76 -17.88
C GLU A 20 -5.97 -2.35 -18.00
N CYS A 21 -5.10 -2.97 -17.21
CA CYS A 21 -3.68 -2.63 -17.16
C CYS A 21 -2.85 -3.91 -17.21
N SER A 22 -1.78 -3.88 -17.99
CA SER A 22 -0.79 -4.95 -18.04
C SER A 22 0.44 -4.54 -17.24
N LEU A 23 0.80 -5.33 -16.23
CA LEU A 23 2.04 -5.16 -15.48
C LEU A 23 3.06 -6.16 -16.01
N GLY A 24 4.24 -5.67 -16.36
CA GLY A 24 5.35 -6.49 -16.84
C GLY A 24 6.64 -6.14 -16.09
N PRO A 25 7.54 -7.11 -15.87
CA PRO A 25 8.86 -6.80 -15.37
C PRO A 25 9.64 -5.99 -16.40
N ILE A 26 10.48 -5.08 -15.90
CA ILE A 26 11.41 -4.31 -16.72
C ILE A 26 12.79 -4.39 -16.08
N VAL A 27 13.84 -4.33 -16.90
CA VAL A 27 15.19 -4.05 -16.43
C VAL A 27 15.47 -2.58 -16.70
N ARG A 28 15.94 -1.85 -15.69
CA ARG A 28 16.29 -0.43 -15.82
C ARG A 28 17.77 -0.25 -15.52
N SER A 29 18.51 0.26 -16.50
CA SER A 29 19.87 0.76 -16.29
C SER A 29 19.79 2.22 -15.85
N PHE A 30 20.51 2.57 -14.80
CA PHE A 30 20.52 3.92 -14.26
C PHE A 30 21.90 4.23 -13.67
N ARG A 31 22.22 5.52 -13.61
CA ARG A 31 23.40 6.07 -12.97
C ARG A 31 22.96 6.78 -11.71
N ALA A 32 23.46 6.34 -10.56
CA ALA A 32 23.25 7.03 -9.30
C ALA A 32 24.49 7.87 -8.97
N THR A 33 24.29 9.10 -8.51
CA THR A 33 25.36 9.93 -7.94
C THR A 33 24.94 10.35 -6.54
N VAL A 34 25.89 10.42 -5.59
CA VAL A 34 25.62 10.89 -4.22
C VAL A 34 26.16 12.32 -4.13
N GLN A 35 25.28 13.30 -3.93
CA GLN A 35 25.66 14.69 -3.69
C GLN A 35 24.87 15.21 -2.49
N ASP A 36 25.56 15.78 -1.50
CA ASP A 36 24.93 16.40 -0.31
C ASP A 36 23.86 15.53 0.39
N ARG A 37 24.13 14.22 0.49
CA ARG A 37 23.22 13.19 1.06
C ARG A 37 21.93 12.96 0.28
N ILE A 38 21.80 13.56 -0.90
CA ILE A 38 20.77 13.28 -1.88
C ILE A 38 21.37 12.31 -2.90
N LEU A 39 20.60 11.30 -3.30
CA LEU A 39 20.98 10.32 -4.32
C LEU A 39 20.18 10.61 -5.59
N PRO A 40 20.57 11.58 -6.44
CA PRO A 40 19.99 11.71 -7.77
C PRO A 40 20.29 10.47 -8.62
N GLU A 41 19.24 9.96 -9.26
CA GLU A 41 19.29 8.82 -10.16
C GLU A 41 18.90 9.27 -11.57
N GLU A 42 19.78 9.00 -12.52
CA GLU A 42 19.56 9.27 -13.94
C GLU A 42 19.28 7.93 -14.65
N THR A 43 18.11 7.79 -15.28
CA THR A 43 17.84 6.60 -16.11
C THR A 43 18.69 6.64 -17.36
N LEU A 44 19.51 5.61 -17.56
CA LEU A 44 20.30 5.47 -18.77
C LEU A 44 19.53 4.74 -19.85
N ASP A 45 18.82 3.66 -19.52
CA ASP A 45 18.03 2.88 -20.46
C ASP A 45 16.99 1.98 -19.77
N ILE A 46 15.97 1.54 -20.50
CA ILE A 46 14.92 0.62 -20.02
C ILE A 46 14.72 -0.51 -21.02
N TRP A 47 14.77 -1.74 -20.52
CA TRP A 47 14.50 -2.94 -21.27
C TRP A 47 13.18 -3.55 -20.83
N THR A 48 12.26 -3.72 -21.78
CA THR A 48 10.91 -4.24 -21.53
C THR A 48 10.61 -5.52 -22.30
N GLN A 49 11.54 -5.99 -23.14
CA GLN A 49 11.34 -7.17 -23.96
C GLN A 49 11.63 -8.42 -23.14
N ILE A 50 10.63 -9.30 -23.08
CA ILE A 50 10.72 -10.63 -22.47
C ILE A 50 11.04 -11.58 -23.62
N GLU A 51 12.21 -12.19 -23.61
CA GLU A 51 12.65 -13.06 -24.72
C GLU A 51 12.05 -14.46 -24.61
N ASP A 52 11.96 -15.01 -23.39
CA ASP A 52 11.41 -16.36 -23.20
C ASP A 52 10.66 -16.47 -21.86
N ILE A 53 9.49 -17.10 -21.94
CA ILE A 53 8.88 -17.76 -20.79
C ILE A 53 9.38 -19.20 -20.88
N GLU A 54 10.41 -19.56 -20.12
CA GLU A 54 10.89 -20.95 -20.16
C GLU A 54 9.77 -21.90 -19.71
N GLU A 55 9.90 -23.19 -20.06
CA GLU A 55 8.90 -24.26 -19.85
C GLU A 55 8.33 -24.37 -18.41
N TYR A 56 8.98 -23.73 -17.43
CA TYR A 56 8.56 -23.71 -16.02
C TYR A 56 7.98 -22.38 -15.53
N GLY A 57 7.84 -21.35 -16.37
CA GLY A 57 7.29 -20.03 -16.00
C GLY A 57 8.31 -19.06 -15.41
N SER A 58 9.61 -19.30 -15.63
CA SER A 58 10.66 -18.29 -15.42
C SER A 58 10.57 -17.21 -16.49
N LEU A 59 10.84 -15.96 -16.09
CA LEU A 59 10.89 -14.83 -17.01
C LEU A 59 12.34 -14.39 -17.18
N THR A 60 12.83 -14.45 -18.41
CA THR A 60 14.20 -14.05 -18.74
C THR A 60 14.19 -12.75 -19.53
N LEU A 61 14.95 -11.76 -19.05
CA LEU A 61 15.20 -10.49 -19.72
C LEU A 61 16.66 -10.40 -20.12
N LEU A 62 16.91 -10.15 -21.40
CA LEU A 62 18.23 -10.15 -22.03
C LEU A 62 18.49 -8.79 -22.69
N PRO A 63 18.79 -7.75 -21.91
CA PRO A 63 19.15 -6.47 -22.49
C PRO A 63 20.45 -6.58 -23.29
N ILE A 64 20.43 -6.17 -24.56
CA ILE A 64 21.60 -6.10 -25.46
C ILE A 64 22.54 -4.92 -25.14
N TRP A 65 22.65 -4.58 -23.86
CA TRP A 65 23.41 -3.45 -23.36
C TRP A 65 24.91 -3.75 -23.29
N GLY A 66 25.72 -2.74 -23.61
CA GLY A 66 27.16 -2.79 -23.44
C GLY A 66 27.63 -2.19 -22.10
N SER A 67 28.95 -2.06 -22.00
CA SER A 67 29.63 -1.53 -20.80
C SER A 67 29.18 -0.12 -20.42
N GLU A 68 28.71 0.67 -21.38
CA GLU A 68 28.19 2.03 -21.21
C GLU A 68 26.93 2.10 -20.35
N LYS A 69 26.16 1.00 -20.27
CA LYS A 69 24.97 0.86 -19.42
C LYS A 69 25.25 0.00 -18.17
N GLY A 70 26.52 -0.23 -17.84
CA GLY A 70 26.95 -0.99 -16.66
C GLY A 70 27.03 -2.50 -16.86
N VAL A 71 26.87 -2.99 -18.10
CA VAL A 71 26.84 -4.41 -18.42
C VAL A 71 28.17 -4.86 -19.02
N HIS A 72 28.88 -5.78 -18.35
CA HIS A 72 30.22 -6.18 -18.81
C HIS A 72 30.22 -7.44 -19.69
N ARG A 73 29.26 -8.39 -19.52
CA ARG A 73 29.03 -9.56 -20.40
C ARG A 73 27.60 -10.12 -20.27
N ASN A 74 26.93 -10.44 -21.39
CA ASN A 74 25.63 -11.12 -21.53
C ASN A 74 24.83 -11.32 -20.21
N PRO A 75 24.25 -10.26 -19.64
CA PRO A 75 23.50 -10.40 -18.40
C PRO A 75 22.10 -10.88 -18.76
N PHE A 76 21.82 -12.14 -18.46
CA PHE A 76 20.44 -12.60 -18.36
C PHE A 76 19.94 -12.25 -16.95
N PHE A 77 18.81 -11.54 -16.90
CA PHE A 77 18.08 -11.30 -15.66
C PHE A 77 16.92 -12.28 -15.62
N VAL A 78 16.88 -13.12 -14.59
CA VAL A 78 15.88 -14.17 -14.47
C VAL A 78 15.03 -13.95 -13.23
N ILE A 79 13.72 -13.94 -13.43
CA ILE A 79 12.74 -14.09 -12.35
C ILE A 79 12.36 -15.56 -12.32
N GLY A 80 12.74 -16.24 -11.23
CA GLY A 80 12.46 -17.66 -11.06
C GLY A 80 10.95 -17.95 -11.03
N PRO A 81 10.52 -19.17 -11.38
CA PRO A 81 9.11 -19.50 -11.63
C PRO A 81 8.21 -19.31 -10.41
N PHE A 82 8.68 -19.64 -9.20
CA PHE A 82 7.94 -19.38 -7.96
C PHE A 82 7.80 -17.88 -7.67
N SER A 83 8.80 -17.08 -8.03
CA SER A 83 8.74 -15.63 -7.88
C SER A 83 7.75 -15.03 -8.88
N THR A 84 7.77 -15.49 -10.13
CA THR A 84 6.78 -15.11 -11.16
C THR A 84 5.36 -15.42 -10.69
N LEU A 85 5.12 -16.63 -10.18
CA LEU A 85 3.81 -17.03 -9.65
C LEU A 85 3.41 -16.20 -8.44
N ALA A 86 4.33 -15.95 -7.51
CA ALA A 86 4.08 -15.12 -6.33
C ALA A 86 3.73 -13.68 -6.73
N ILE A 87 4.49 -13.07 -7.65
CA ILE A 87 4.23 -11.72 -8.17
C ILE A 87 2.87 -11.68 -8.85
N TYR A 88 2.57 -12.63 -9.74
CA TYR A 88 1.28 -12.71 -10.42
C TYR A 88 0.12 -12.84 -9.44
N THR A 89 0.19 -13.78 -8.51
CA THR A 89 -0.90 -14.01 -7.54
C THR A 89 -1.07 -12.84 -6.58
N PHE A 90 0.02 -12.19 -6.17
CA PHE A 90 0.00 -10.98 -5.34
C PHE A 90 -0.66 -9.81 -6.08
N LEU A 91 -0.15 -9.44 -7.26
CA LEU A 91 -0.67 -8.31 -8.05
C LEU A 91 -2.12 -8.54 -8.48
N SER A 92 -2.45 -9.77 -8.90
CA SER A 92 -3.82 -10.16 -9.27
C SER A 92 -4.76 -10.04 -8.07
N SER A 93 -4.34 -10.49 -6.87
CA SER A 93 -5.19 -10.36 -5.68
C SER A 93 -5.36 -8.90 -5.25
N LEU A 94 -4.34 -8.05 -5.41
CA LEU A 94 -4.36 -6.66 -4.95
C LEU A 94 -5.13 -5.72 -5.89
N PHE A 95 -5.02 -5.91 -7.20
CA PHE A 95 -5.50 -4.94 -8.20
C PHE A 95 -6.67 -5.43 -9.05
N LYS A 96 -7.07 -6.70 -8.93
CA LYS A 96 -8.23 -7.22 -9.67
C LYS A 96 -9.49 -7.12 -8.82
N GLY A 97 -10.52 -6.51 -9.38
CA GLY A 97 -11.82 -6.40 -8.74
C GLY A 97 -12.84 -5.79 -9.69
N HIS A 98 -14.06 -5.64 -9.20
CA HIS A 98 -15.14 -4.98 -9.90
C HIS A 98 -15.97 -4.15 -8.93
N VAL A 99 -16.74 -3.21 -9.46
CA VAL A 99 -17.72 -2.47 -8.69
C VAL A 99 -19.08 -3.12 -8.93
N SER A 100 -19.69 -3.62 -7.85
CA SER A 100 -21.08 -4.06 -7.85
C SER A 100 -21.95 -2.89 -7.42
N VAL A 101 -22.83 -2.44 -8.32
CA VAL A 101 -23.81 -1.41 -8.01
C VAL A 101 -25.10 -2.11 -7.62
N GLU A 102 -25.44 -2.06 -6.33
CA GLU A 102 -26.77 -2.42 -5.84
C GLU A 102 -27.62 -1.15 -5.71
N PHE A 103 -28.94 -1.31 -5.61
CA PHE A 103 -29.96 -0.25 -5.79
C PHE A 103 -29.64 1.17 -5.28
N VAL A 104 -28.88 1.30 -4.18
CA VAL A 104 -28.55 2.60 -3.57
C VAL A 104 -27.04 2.78 -3.33
N ASP A 105 -26.22 1.74 -3.48
CA ASP A 105 -24.80 1.78 -3.10
C ASP A 105 -23.91 1.05 -4.10
N ALA A 106 -22.72 1.59 -4.31
CA ALA A 106 -21.70 0.99 -5.17
C ALA A 106 -20.62 0.39 -4.28
N LYS A 107 -20.57 -0.94 -4.23
CA LYS A 107 -19.59 -1.69 -3.45
C LYS A 107 -18.45 -2.15 -4.34
N LEU A 108 -17.23 -1.92 -3.89
CA LEU A 108 -16.05 -2.46 -4.55
C LEU A 108 -15.78 -3.89 -4.05
N VAL A 109 -15.66 -4.83 -4.98
CA VAL A 109 -15.51 -6.26 -4.73
C VAL A 109 -14.18 -6.74 -5.33
N PRO A 110 -13.15 -6.96 -4.51
CA PRO A 110 -11.89 -7.53 -4.97
C PRO A 110 -12.10 -8.99 -5.42
N THR A 111 -11.31 -9.45 -6.37
CA THR A 111 -11.42 -10.79 -6.95
C THR A 111 -10.02 -11.37 -7.18
N GLY A 112 -9.77 -12.61 -6.79
CA GLY A 112 -8.45 -13.21 -6.96
C GLY A 112 -8.24 -14.42 -6.05
N PRO A 113 -7.12 -15.15 -6.23
CA PRO A 113 -6.86 -16.39 -5.51
C PRO A 113 -6.63 -16.18 -3.99
N PHE A 114 -6.20 -14.99 -3.56
CA PHE A 114 -5.83 -14.72 -2.17
C PHE A 114 -6.36 -13.39 -1.64
N VAL A 115 -7.56 -12.99 -2.06
CA VAL A 115 -8.17 -11.70 -1.67
C VAL A 115 -8.18 -11.48 -0.16
N ASP A 116 -8.48 -12.53 0.63
CA ASP A 116 -8.59 -12.45 2.09
C ASP A 116 -7.23 -12.34 2.81
N ARG A 117 -6.12 -12.55 2.11
CA ARG A 117 -4.77 -12.52 2.70
C ARG A 117 -4.09 -11.16 2.57
N TYR A 118 -4.64 -10.28 1.73
CA TYR A 118 -4.05 -8.99 1.42
C TYR A 118 -5.09 -7.88 1.62
N ALA A 119 -4.63 -6.64 1.80
CA ALA A 119 -5.48 -5.46 1.92
C ALA A 119 -6.04 -5.04 0.54
N SER A 120 -6.64 -5.98 -0.19
CA SER A 120 -7.09 -5.86 -1.57
C SER A 120 -8.21 -4.82 -1.70
N TYR A 121 -9.14 -4.82 -0.74
CA TYR A 121 -10.20 -3.81 -0.67
C TYR A 121 -9.62 -2.41 -0.46
N ASP A 122 -8.72 -2.25 0.51
CA ASP A 122 -8.11 -0.96 0.82
C ASP A 122 -7.26 -0.44 -0.35
N ALA A 123 -6.51 -1.32 -1.02
CA ALA A 123 -5.72 -0.98 -2.19
C ALA A 123 -6.60 -0.48 -3.34
N LEU A 124 -7.66 -1.22 -3.67
CA LEU A 124 -8.59 -0.84 -4.73
C LEU A 124 -9.38 0.42 -4.37
N TYR A 125 -9.80 0.57 -3.11
CA TYR A 125 -10.47 1.76 -2.63
C TYR A 125 -9.56 2.99 -2.70
N ALA A 126 -8.30 2.86 -2.26
CA ALA A 126 -7.31 3.93 -2.34
C ALA A 126 -7.01 4.34 -3.78
N LEU A 127 -6.90 3.39 -4.70
CA LEU A 127 -6.68 3.65 -6.13
C LEU A 127 -7.88 4.30 -6.81
N THR A 128 -9.10 3.91 -6.45
CA THR A 128 -10.32 4.43 -7.10
C THR A 128 -10.82 5.74 -6.50
N THR A 129 -10.65 5.95 -5.19
CA THR A 129 -11.27 7.09 -4.48
C THR A 129 -10.29 7.91 -3.65
N GLY A 130 -9.16 7.35 -3.24
CA GLY A 130 -8.19 8.06 -2.38
C GLY A 130 -7.47 9.20 -3.09
N GLU A 131 -6.94 10.16 -2.35
CA GLU A 131 -6.00 11.15 -2.91
C GLU A 131 -4.58 10.62 -2.69
N ILE A 132 -3.92 10.20 -3.78
CA ILE A 132 -2.53 9.75 -3.71
C ILE A 132 -1.65 10.96 -4.00
N ALA A 133 -0.92 11.41 -2.97
CA ALA A 133 -0.05 12.57 -3.10
C ALA A 133 0.94 12.40 -4.27
N SER A 134 1.10 13.46 -5.07
CA SER A 134 1.98 13.50 -6.26
C SER A 134 1.48 12.76 -7.51
N CYS A 135 0.30 12.13 -7.48
CA CYS A 135 -0.30 11.50 -8.65
C CYS A 135 -1.58 12.23 -9.07
N ASP A 136 -1.88 12.25 -10.37
CA ASP A 136 -3.11 12.85 -10.89
C ASP A 136 -4.35 12.05 -10.43
N THR A 137 -5.52 12.68 -10.54
CA THR A 137 -6.82 12.18 -10.09
C THR A 137 -7.47 11.20 -11.06
N GLU A 138 -7.03 11.12 -12.31
CA GLU A 138 -7.50 10.11 -13.25
C GLU A 138 -7.00 8.71 -12.85
N THR A 139 -7.90 7.72 -12.83
CA THR A 139 -7.65 6.40 -12.22
C THR A 139 -6.51 5.62 -12.88
N VAL A 140 -6.34 5.74 -14.20
CA VAL A 140 -5.29 5.05 -14.96
C VAL A 140 -3.92 5.66 -14.67
N ASP A 141 -3.82 6.98 -14.76
CA ASP A 141 -2.57 7.71 -14.49
C ASP A 141 -2.16 7.59 -13.02
N LYS A 142 -3.15 7.53 -12.13
CA LYS A 142 -2.96 7.29 -10.71
C LYS A 142 -2.39 5.90 -10.42
N LEU A 143 -2.86 4.85 -11.10
CA LEU A 143 -2.27 3.52 -10.95
C LEU A 143 -0.82 3.50 -11.46
N SER A 144 -0.56 4.07 -12.64
CA SER A 144 0.80 4.14 -13.21
C SER A 144 1.77 4.87 -12.26
N CYS A 145 1.40 6.07 -11.82
CA CYS A 145 2.20 6.87 -10.89
C CYS A 145 2.40 6.18 -9.53
N SER A 146 1.37 5.50 -9.01
CA SER A 146 1.49 4.74 -7.76
C SER A 146 2.46 3.57 -7.91
N MET A 147 2.41 2.86 -9.04
CA MET A 147 3.29 1.74 -9.31
C MET A 147 4.74 2.18 -9.55
N ASP A 148 4.97 3.34 -10.16
CA ASP A 148 6.30 3.94 -10.29
C ASP A 148 6.90 4.28 -8.92
N ASN A 149 6.09 4.83 -8.01
CA ASN A 149 6.51 5.10 -6.64
C ASN A 149 6.84 3.80 -5.88
N VAL A 150 6.04 2.74 -6.04
CA VAL A 150 6.31 1.42 -5.46
C VAL A 150 7.59 0.83 -6.02
N ALA A 151 7.78 0.86 -7.34
CA ALA A 151 8.98 0.35 -8.01
C ALA A 151 10.24 1.11 -7.56
N ALA A 152 10.15 2.43 -7.40
CA ALA A 152 11.22 3.25 -6.87
C ALA A 152 11.54 2.92 -5.40
N ALA A 153 10.51 2.69 -4.57
CA ALA A 153 10.68 2.28 -3.18
C ALA A 153 11.32 0.88 -3.06
N MET A 154 10.86 -0.10 -3.83
CA MET A 154 11.45 -1.45 -3.88
C MET A 154 12.91 -1.39 -4.37
N SER A 155 13.19 -0.62 -5.41
CA SER A 155 14.56 -0.46 -5.93
C SER A 155 15.51 0.13 -4.89
N LYS A 156 15.02 0.96 -3.96
CA LYS A 156 15.81 1.49 -2.84
C LYS A 156 16.12 0.44 -1.77
N THR A 157 15.23 -0.51 -1.51
CA THR A 157 15.45 -1.54 -0.46
C THR A 157 16.55 -2.53 -0.86
N PHE A 158 16.61 -2.94 -2.13
CA PHE A 158 17.65 -3.85 -2.62
C PHE A 158 19.07 -3.22 -2.62
N ARG A 159 19.17 -1.89 -2.61
CA ARG A 159 20.44 -1.16 -2.66
C ARG A 159 21.05 -0.87 -1.29
N GLY A 160 20.32 -1.12 -0.20
CA GLY A 160 20.85 -1.11 1.16
C GLY A 160 21.81 -2.28 1.36
N ALA A 161 23.06 -2.11 0.94
CA ALA A 161 24.13 -3.11 0.98
C ALA A 161 24.37 -3.60 2.42
N PRO A 162 24.08 -4.90 2.65
CA PRO A 162 25.19 -5.85 2.77
C PRO A 162 25.04 -7.13 1.93
N TYR A 163 23.98 -7.26 1.11
CA TYR A 163 23.69 -8.51 0.35
C TYR A 163 24.62 -8.82 -0.83
N VAL A 164 25.62 -7.97 -1.10
CA VAL A 164 26.52 -8.09 -2.28
C VAL A 164 27.92 -8.57 -1.88
N ALA A 165 28.18 -8.85 -0.60
CA ALA A 165 29.47 -9.40 -0.18
C ALA A 165 29.55 -10.92 -0.49
N PRO A 166 30.68 -11.40 -1.04
CA PRO A 166 30.84 -12.80 -1.47
C PRO A 166 30.79 -13.85 -0.34
N ASP A 167 30.86 -13.42 0.93
CA ASP A 167 31.00 -14.30 2.11
C ASP A 167 29.69 -14.41 2.92
N PHE A 168 28.58 -14.70 2.24
CA PHE A 168 27.24 -14.51 2.83
C PHE A 168 26.81 -15.61 3.81
N TYR A 169 26.98 -15.35 5.11
CA TYR A 169 26.20 -15.93 6.21
C TYR A 169 25.34 -14.84 6.86
N TRP A 170 24.05 -15.10 7.08
CA TRP A 170 23.05 -14.16 7.63
C TRP A 170 23.44 -13.53 8.97
N SER A 171 24.31 -14.16 9.74
CA SER A 171 24.76 -13.69 11.06
C SER A 171 25.78 -12.54 11.02
N ASN A 172 26.45 -12.31 9.87
CA ASN A 172 27.62 -11.41 9.77
C ASN A 172 27.36 -10.19 8.88
N ALA A 173 26.10 -9.93 8.51
CA ALA A 173 25.73 -8.81 7.66
C ALA A 173 25.92 -7.47 8.40
N THR A 174 26.95 -6.71 8.03
CA THR A 174 27.15 -5.31 8.47
C THR A 174 26.19 -4.40 7.70
N MET A 175 24.94 -4.36 8.14
CA MET A 175 23.91 -3.53 7.53
C MET A 175 24.29 -2.04 7.64
N ALA A 176 24.37 -1.34 6.50
CA ALA A 176 24.36 0.11 6.52
C ALA A 176 22.97 0.57 7.01
N GLU A 177 22.91 1.14 8.22
CA GLU A 177 21.67 1.66 8.81
C GLU A 177 21.20 2.90 8.04
N GLY A 178 20.40 2.68 7.00
CA GLY A 178 19.67 3.74 6.31
C GLY A 178 18.55 4.24 7.21
N ARG A 179 18.64 5.48 7.69
CA ARG A 179 17.52 6.13 8.40
C ARG A 179 16.41 6.43 7.41
N ALA A 180 15.46 5.50 7.27
CA ALA A 180 14.19 5.77 6.62
C ALA A 180 13.35 6.66 7.53
N PHE A 181 12.97 7.84 7.05
CA PHE A 181 11.99 8.69 7.74
C PHE A 181 10.61 8.03 7.66
N SER A 182 10.31 7.12 8.58
CA SER A 182 8.95 6.68 8.81
C SER A 182 8.20 7.83 9.47
N LYS A 183 7.17 8.35 8.80
CA LYS A 183 6.30 9.40 9.34
C LYS A 183 5.46 8.77 10.46
N LYS A 184 6.01 8.73 11.69
CA LYS A 184 5.27 8.33 12.88
C LYS A 184 4.24 9.40 13.19
N MET A 185 2.95 9.06 13.10
CA MET A 185 1.91 9.89 13.72
C MET A 185 2.05 9.75 15.24
N TYR A 186 2.62 10.75 15.88
CA TYR A 186 2.55 10.89 17.33
C TYR A 186 1.16 11.37 17.69
N THR A 187 0.29 10.46 18.14
CA THR A 187 -0.96 10.83 18.79
C THR A 187 -0.61 11.33 20.18
N MET A 188 -0.45 12.66 20.32
CA MET A 188 -0.38 13.29 21.64
C MET A 188 -1.75 13.17 22.31
N VAL A 189 -1.90 12.17 23.18
CA VAL A 189 -3.06 12.06 24.08
C VAL A 189 -2.97 13.20 25.07
N HIS A 190 -3.76 14.24 24.84
CA HIS A 190 -3.87 15.38 25.74
C HIS A 190 -4.72 14.96 26.94
N TRP A 191 -4.08 14.69 28.08
CA TRP A 191 -4.71 14.20 29.33
C TRP A 191 -5.87 15.06 29.85
N GLN A 192 -5.95 16.33 29.46
CA GLN A 192 -7.07 17.23 29.76
C GLN A 192 -8.44 16.67 29.31
N TRP A 193 -8.50 15.85 28.26
CA TRP A 193 -9.74 15.25 27.78
C TRP A 193 -10.18 14.01 28.59
N ILE A 194 -9.29 13.40 29.38
CA ILE A 194 -9.60 12.25 30.25
C ILE A 194 -10.18 12.73 31.60
N VAL A 195 -9.77 13.91 32.06
CA VAL A 195 -10.30 14.50 33.31
C VAL A 195 -11.80 14.73 33.23
N PHE A 196 -12.30 15.12 32.05
CA PHE A 196 -13.71 15.43 31.84
C PHE A 196 -14.65 14.24 32.09
N PRO A 197 -14.50 13.07 31.43
CA PRO A 197 -15.33 11.90 31.72
C PRO A 197 -15.15 11.39 33.15
N PHE A 198 -13.96 11.53 33.74
CA PHE A 198 -13.73 11.16 35.14
C PHE A 198 -14.55 12.04 36.11
N CYS A 199 -14.58 13.35 35.89
CA CYS A 199 -15.42 14.26 36.69
C CYS A 199 -16.91 13.93 36.56
N PHE A 200 -17.40 13.61 35.35
CA PHE A 200 -18.79 13.16 35.16
C PHE A 200 -19.09 11.86 35.92
N TRP A 201 -18.17 10.89 35.91
CA TRP A 201 -18.31 9.66 36.68
C TRP A 201 -18.37 9.92 38.20
N VAL A 202 -17.50 10.78 38.71
CA VAL A 202 -17.48 11.14 40.15
C VAL A 202 -18.77 11.85 40.55
N ILE A 203 -19.23 12.82 39.75
CA ILE A 203 -20.51 13.51 40.01
C ILE A 203 -21.67 12.52 40.00
N GLY A 204 -21.71 11.62 39.01
CA GLY A 204 -22.71 10.55 38.93
C GLY A 204 -22.74 9.66 40.18
N MET A 205 -21.57 9.21 40.64
CA MET A 205 -21.44 8.41 41.86
C MET A 205 -21.91 9.16 43.11
N VAL A 206 -21.53 10.44 43.26
CA VAL A 206 -21.97 11.27 44.38
C VAL A 206 -23.48 11.47 44.37
N THR A 207 -24.09 11.75 43.21
CA THR A 207 -25.54 11.89 43.09
C THR A 207 -26.27 10.58 43.39
N TYR A 208 -25.74 9.45 42.94
CA TYR A 208 -26.32 8.13 43.21
C TYR A 208 -26.30 7.79 44.69
N ILE A 209 -25.17 8.00 45.37
CA ILE A 209 -25.03 7.79 46.82
C ILE A 209 -25.91 8.76 47.60
N GLY A 210 -26.00 10.03 47.18
CA GLY A 210 -26.86 11.03 47.79
C GLY A 210 -28.34 10.66 47.71
N MET A 211 -28.81 10.19 46.56
CA MET A 211 -30.18 9.68 46.40
C MET A 211 -30.42 8.40 47.21
N TRP A 212 -29.45 7.48 47.25
CA TRP A 212 -29.54 6.26 48.04
C TRP A 212 -29.72 6.56 49.54
N LYS A 213 -28.93 7.49 50.08
CA LYS A 213 -28.95 7.85 51.49
C LYS A 213 -30.18 8.69 51.86
N GLY A 214 -30.58 9.63 51.00
CA GLY A 214 -31.83 10.38 51.17
C GLY A 214 -33.10 9.53 51.10
N ARG A 215 -33.01 8.31 50.54
CA ARG A 215 -34.10 7.32 50.56
C ARG A 215 -34.19 6.56 51.88
N GLN A 216 -33.12 6.48 52.67
CA GLN A 216 -33.11 5.82 53.98
C GLN A 216 -33.67 6.74 55.08
N ASP A 217 -33.42 8.05 55.02
CA ASP A 217 -33.88 8.99 56.06
C ASP A 217 -35.38 9.31 55.98
N LYS A 218 -36.04 9.04 54.84
CA LYS A 218 -37.49 9.24 54.65
C LYS A 218 -38.36 8.08 55.16
N VAL A 219 -37.77 6.96 55.59
CA VAL A 219 -38.51 5.80 56.12
C VAL A 219 -38.52 5.76 57.65
N ALA A 220 -37.77 6.65 58.31
CA ALA A 220 -37.62 6.67 59.77
C ALA A 220 -38.61 7.61 60.52
N TRP A 221 -39.43 8.40 59.82
CA TRP A 221 -40.35 9.36 60.45
C TRP A 221 -41.83 8.94 60.48
N ASP A 222 -42.21 7.79 59.91
CA ASP A 222 -43.61 7.32 59.87
C ASP A 222 -43.92 6.14 60.82
N VAL A 223 -43.07 5.90 61.84
CA VAL A 223 -43.36 4.90 62.88
C VAL A 223 -43.19 5.54 64.26
N ILE A 224 -44.14 6.39 64.65
CA ILE A 224 -44.67 6.68 66.01
C ILE A 224 -45.74 7.75 65.78
N VAL A 225 -46.98 7.35 65.47
CA VAL A 225 -48.26 7.94 65.94
C VAL A 225 -49.37 6.97 65.49
N GLU A 226 -49.69 5.99 66.34
CA GLU A 226 -51.03 5.65 66.87
C GLU A 226 -50.92 4.44 67.80
#